data_AF-A0A6P2FRL9-F1
#
_entry.id   AF-A0A6P2FRL9-F1
#
_cell.length_a   1.000
_cell.length_b   1.000
_cell.length_c   1.000
_cell.angle_alpha   90.00
_cell.angle_beta   90.00
_cell.angle_gamma   90.00
#
_symmetry.space_group_name_H-M   'P 1'
#
loop_
_entity.id
_entity.type
_entity.pdbx_description
1 polymer ?
#
loop_
_entity_poly.entity_id
_entity_poly.type
_entity_poly.pdbx_seq_one_letter_code
_entity_poly.pdbx_strand_id
1 'polypeptide(L)'
;MTEAAAWIDPVDAGTPDAQRDCGWPPVCTLAELARILTLVHGVRAPTESLLKKWSAAGAFRSCVAAEDEVAAAQSPSSVVQAALQRPRRAGRPGLQLSTARALARVYELWPFLADSDNQAVVELVVARTADHLRSALGQAIVATPPAPASSDGGVPGAGVAALEQIELQLAALAHDVNALKREVAQFTALRNNLITRLDDAVAHAKDALAGGRPSGVDPLVEARRDRDMGVMKSTLSEILTALQRIEADRARQ
;
A
#
# COMPACT_ATOMS: atom_id res chain seq x y z
N MET A 1 28.87 51.89 -8.34
CA MET A 1 28.16 51.11 -7.31
C MET A 1 27.27 50.12 -8.05
N THR A 2 27.80 49.14 -8.79
CA THR A 2 28.25 47.78 -8.37
C THR A 2 27.24 47.00 -7.51
N GLU A 3 26.64 46.00 -8.17
CA GLU A 3 26.25 44.63 -7.74
C GLU A 3 25.63 44.36 -6.36
N ALA A 4 24.46 43.70 -6.39
CA ALA A 4 24.18 42.42 -5.71
C ALA A 4 22.81 41.90 -6.23
N ALA A 5 22.77 40.94 -7.15
CA ALA A 5 22.98 39.50 -6.98
C ALA A 5 21.72 38.78 -6.43
N ALA A 6 21.14 38.01 -7.35
CA ALA A 6 20.08 37.02 -7.21
C ALA A 6 20.20 36.14 -5.97
N TRP A 7 19.07 35.94 -5.28
CA TRP A 7 18.80 34.74 -4.51
C TRP A 7 17.53 34.12 -5.10
N ILE A 8 17.76 33.31 -6.14
CA ILE A 8 16.86 32.23 -6.53
C ILE A 8 17.19 31.13 -5.53
N ASP A 9 16.26 30.79 -4.65
CA ASP A 9 16.39 29.57 -3.87
C ASP A 9 16.39 28.36 -4.82
N PRO A 10 17.47 27.56 -4.88
CA PRO A 10 17.39 26.26 -5.48
C PRO A 10 16.53 25.41 -4.55
N VAL A 11 15.35 25.01 -5.02
CA VAL A 11 14.60 23.90 -4.43
C VAL A 11 15.56 22.73 -4.29
N ASP A 12 15.82 22.39 -3.03
CA ASP A 12 16.68 21.32 -2.57
C ASP A 12 16.52 20.09 -3.46
N ALA A 13 17.63 19.73 -4.09
CA ALA A 13 17.83 18.42 -4.65
C ALA A 13 17.78 17.41 -3.50
N GLY A 14 16.60 16.87 -3.25
CA GLY A 14 16.38 15.77 -2.31
C GLY A 14 17.30 14.60 -2.65
N THR A 15 18.35 14.46 -1.83
CA THR A 15 19.10 13.25 -1.46
C THR A 15 18.89 12.01 -2.35
N PRO A 16 19.92 11.55 -3.09
CA PRO A 16 19.85 10.34 -3.93
C PRO A 16 19.82 9.01 -3.15
N ASP A 17 19.84 9.04 -1.81
CA ASP A 17 19.99 7.82 -1.00
C ASP A 17 18.67 7.19 -0.52
N ALA A 18 17.53 7.83 -0.70
CA ALA A 18 16.22 7.25 -0.33
C ALA A 18 15.68 6.22 -1.34
N GLN A 19 16.36 6.04 -2.47
CA GLN A 19 15.86 5.25 -3.61
C GLN A 19 16.32 3.79 -3.64
N ARG A 20 17.17 3.37 -2.70
CA ARG A 20 17.72 2.00 -2.63
C ARG A 20 16.79 0.97 -2.01
N ASP A 21 15.67 1.38 -1.39
CA ASP A 21 14.80 0.46 -0.64
C ASP A 21 13.49 0.08 -1.36
N CYS A 22 13.22 0.68 -2.51
CA CYS A 22 12.14 0.22 -3.38
C CYS A 22 12.64 -1.02 -4.14
N GLY A 23 12.22 -2.23 -3.75
CA GLY A 23 12.64 -3.51 -4.36
C GLY A 23 12.37 -3.70 -5.87
N TRP A 24 12.06 -2.62 -6.58
CA TRP A 24 11.97 -2.53 -8.03
C TRP A 24 13.36 -2.40 -8.68
N PRO A 25 13.53 -2.86 -9.94
CA PRO A 25 14.78 -2.66 -10.66
C PRO A 25 15.06 -1.16 -10.84
N PRO A 26 16.33 -0.70 -10.76
CA PRO A 26 16.67 0.73 -10.87
C PRO A 26 16.37 1.30 -12.26
N VAL A 27 16.45 0.45 -13.30
CA VAL A 27 16.17 0.79 -14.69
C VAL A 27 15.12 -0.16 -15.25
N CYS A 28 14.19 0.38 -16.03
CA CYS A 28 13.12 -0.38 -16.66
C CYS A 28 12.83 0.11 -18.08
N THR A 29 12.29 -0.78 -18.89
CA THR A 29 11.68 -0.46 -20.19
C THR A 29 10.22 -0.02 -20.00
N LEU A 30 9.61 0.61 -21.01
CA LEU A 30 8.18 0.95 -20.98
C LEU A 30 7.26 -0.25 -20.71
N ALA A 31 7.62 -1.44 -21.23
CA ALA A 31 6.85 -2.67 -20.99
C ALA A 31 7.03 -3.21 -19.57
N GLU A 32 8.19 -2.99 -18.94
CA GLU A 32 8.42 -3.30 -17.53
C GLU A 32 7.69 -2.31 -16.64
N LEU A 33 7.73 -1.01 -16.95
CA LEU A 33 6.96 0.03 -16.27
C LEU A 33 5.46 -0.27 -16.28
N ALA A 34 4.90 -0.66 -17.43
CA ALA A 34 3.50 -1.07 -17.54
C ALA A 34 3.16 -2.22 -16.59
N ARG A 35 4.07 -3.19 -16.44
CA ARG A 35 3.89 -4.35 -15.56
C ARG A 35 4.03 -3.99 -14.10
N ILE A 36 5.00 -3.15 -13.74
CA ILE A 36 5.13 -2.60 -12.39
C ILE A 36 3.83 -1.90 -12.01
N LEU A 37 3.32 -1.01 -12.88
CA LEU A 37 2.06 -0.31 -12.64
C LEU A 37 0.86 -1.27 -12.57
N THR A 38 0.83 -2.34 -13.38
CA THR A 38 -0.23 -3.36 -13.33
C THR A 38 -0.13 -4.24 -12.08
N LEU A 39 1.06 -4.41 -11.51
CA LEU A 39 1.27 -5.08 -10.23
C LEU A 39 0.80 -4.19 -9.08
N VAL A 40 1.09 -2.89 -9.14
CA VAL A 40 0.76 -1.92 -8.09
C VAL A 40 -0.69 -1.44 -8.16
N HIS A 41 -1.31 -1.33 -9.33
CA HIS A 41 -2.62 -0.68 -9.49
C HIS A 41 -3.67 -1.55 -10.17
N GLY A 42 -3.31 -2.79 -10.51
CA GLY A 42 -4.23 -3.74 -11.14
C GLY A 42 -4.84 -3.19 -12.43
N VAL A 43 -6.18 -3.26 -12.53
CA VAL A 43 -6.95 -2.83 -13.72
C VAL A 43 -6.98 -1.31 -13.91
N ARG A 44 -6.60 -0.53 -12.89
CA ARG A 44 -6.56 0.94 -12.97
C ARG A 44 -5.23 1.46 -13.54
N ALA A 45 -4.25 0.56 -13.72
CA ALA A 45 -2.95 0.90 -14.28
C ALA A 45 -3.06 1.41 -15.73
N PRO A 46 -2.26 2.41 -16.12
CA PRO A 46 -2.18 2.84 -17.50
C PRO A 46 -1.62 1.69 -18.35
N THR A 47 -2.30 1.41 -19.46
CA THR A 47 -1.91 0.32 -20.36
C THR A 47 -0.60 0.64 -21.08
N GLU A 48 0.12 -0.39 -21.53
CA GLU A 48 1.38 -0.21 -22.28
C GLU A 48 1.20 0.69 -23.51
N SER A 49 0.05 0.62 -24.19
CA SER A 49 -0.26 1.47 -25.35
C SER A 49 -0.39 2.95 -24.96
N LEU A 50 -0.91 3.26 -23.78
CA LEU A 50 -1.00 4.62 -23.26
C LEU A 50 0.39 5.15 -22.87
N LEU A 51 1.21 4.34 -22.21
CA LEU A 51 2.60 4.68 -21.90
C LEU A 51 3.43 4.93 -23.17
N LYS A 52 3.20 4.15 -24.24
CA LYS A 52 3.80 4.39 -25.56
C LYS A 52 3.38 5.73 -26.16
N LYS A 53 2.10 6.12 -26.04
CA LYS A 53 1.61 7.43 -26.49
C LYS A 53 2.29 8.57 -25.73
N TRP A 54 2.41 8.47 -24.41
CA TRP A 54 3.13 9.47 -23.60
C TRP A 54 4.62 9.54 -23.91
N SER A 55 5.24 8.40 -24.16
CA SER A 55 6.64 8.35 -24.62
C SER A 55 6.80 9.04 -25.97
N ALA A 56 5.89 8.80 -26.93
CA ALA A 56 5.91 9.45 -28.24
C ALA A 56 5.68 10.97 -28.13
N ALA A 57 4.86 11.40 -27.18
CA ALA A 57 4.66 12.81 -26.83
C ALA A 57 5.84 13.44 -26.06
N GLY A 58 6.89 12.67 -25.74
CA GLY A 58 8.08 13.15 -25.05
C GLY A 58 7.93 13.28 -23.54
N ALA A 59 6.87 12.76 -22.94
CA ALA A 59 6.58 12.92 -21.51
C ALA A 59 7.62 12.27 -20.58
N PHE A 60 8.36 11.28 -21.07
CA PHE A 60 9.40 10.53 -20.35
C PHE A 60 10.84 10.97 -20.68
N ARG A 61 11.04 12.09 -21.39
CA ARG A 61 12.40 12.56 -21.78
C ARG A 61 13.31 12.82 -20.58
N SER A 62 12.75 13.31 -19.47
CA SER A 62 13.48 13.53 -18.21
C SER A 62 13.73 12.25 -17.40
N CYS A 63 13.11 11.13 -17.79
CA CYS A 63 13.20 9.87 -17.08
C CYS A 63 14.19 8.89 -17.73
N VAL A 64 14.84 9.27 -18.83
CA VAL A 64 15.82 8.42 -19.51
C VAL A 64 17.00 8.12 -18.59
N ALA A 65 17.31 6.85 -18.41
CA ALA A 65 18.42 6.42 -17.55
C ALA A 65 19.76 6.86 -18.16
N ALA A 66 20.68 7.34 -17.32
CA ALA A 66 22.04 7.64 -17.74
C ALA A 66 22.79 6.34 -18.08
N GLU A 67 23.78 6.40 -18.98
CA GLU A 67 24.53 5.21 -19.41
C GLU A 67 25.19 4.47 -18.23
N ASP A 68 25.62 5.22 -17.20
CA ASP A 68 26.19 4.67 -15.96
C ASP A 68 25.17 3.85 -15.13
N GLU A 69 23.90 4.28 -15.10
CA GLU A 69 22.82 3.56 -14.41
C GLU A 69 22.45 2.26 -15.15
N VAL A 70 22.48 2.30 -16.48
CA VAL A 70 22.22 1.14 -17.35
C VAL A 70 23.33 0.10 -17.24
N ALA A 71 24.58 0.52 -17.07
CA ALA A 71 25.71 -0.37 -16.83
C ALA A 71 25.63 -1.03 -15.44
N ALA A 72 25.28 -0.26 -14.41
CA ALA A 72 25.13 -0.79 -13.04
C ALA A 72 23.98 -1.81 -12.92
N ALA A 73 22.88 -1.61 -13.65
CA ALA A 73 21.69 -2.47 -13.62
C ALA A 73 21.87 -3.86 -14.31
N GLN A 74 23.00 -4.10 -14.97
CA GLN A 74 23.31 -5.37 -15.65
C GLN A 74 24.01 -6.41 -14.73
N SER A 75 24.23 -6.08 -13.46
CA SER A 75 24.79 -6.97 -12.43
C SER A 75 23.70 -7.94 -11.87
N PRO A 76 24.04 -9.11 -11.29
CA PRO A 76 23.15 -10.27 -11.30
C PRO A 76 21.91 -10.18 -10.39
N SER A 77 20.76 -10.22 -11.06
CA SER A 77 19.44 -10.81 -10.74
C SER A 77 18.90 -10.74 -9.30
N SER A 78 18.05 -9.73 -9.07
CA SER A 78 16.98 -9.80 -8.07
C SER A 78 15.84 -10.73 -8.56
N VAL A 79 15.21 -11.48 -7.66
CA VAL A 79 14.03 -12.34 -7.92
C VAL A 79 12.90 -11.55 -8.60
N VAL A 80 12.74 -10.27 -8.24
CA VAL A 80 11.76 -9.35 -8.84
C VAL A 80 12.09 -9.07 -10.31
N GLN A 81 13.38 -8.98 -10.64
CA GLN A 81 13.85 -8.78 -12.01
C GLN A 81 13.57 -10.00 -12.88
N ALA A 82 13.70 -11.22 -12.33
CA ALA A 82 13.34 -12.46 -13.02
C ALA A 82 11.82 -12.55 -13.29
N ALA A 83 10.98 -12.16 -12.33
CA ALA A 83 9.52 -12.12 -12.52
C ALA A 83 9.06 -11.07 -13.56
N LEU A 84 9.83 -9.98 -13.69
CA LEU A 84 9.60 -8.94 -14.70
C LEU A 84 10.21 -9.28 -16.06
N GLN A 85 11.06 -10.29 -16.20
CA GLN A 85 11.65 -10.65 -17.49
C GLN A 85 10.81 -11.74 -18.18
N ARG A 86 10.13 -11.38 -19.29
CA ARG A 86 9.67 -12.39 -20.26
C ARG A 86 10.89 -12.93 -21.03
N PRO A 87 10.79 -14.12 -21.66
CA PRO A 87 11.80 -14.58 -22.62
C PRO A 87 11.99 -13.48 -23.68
N ARG A 88 13.20 -12.90 -23.73
CA ARG A 88 13.55 -11.83 -24.67
C ARG A 88 13.38 -12.38 -26.08
N ARG A 89 12.32 -11.96 -26.79
CA ARG A 89 12.30 -12.08 -28.25
C ARG A 89 13.36 -11.12 -28.78
N ALA A 90 14.30 -11.66 -29.55
CA ALA A 90 15.39 -10.92 -30.18
C ALA A 90 14.83 -9.64 -30.84
N GLY A 91 15.13 -8.50 -30.25
CA GLY A 91 14.56 -7.21 -30.63
C GLY A 91 15.35 -6.08 -29.98
N ARG A 92 15.40 -4.94 -30.67
CA ARG A 92 16.14 -3.72 -30.30
C ARG A 92 15.91 -3.36 -28.82
N PRO A 93 16.96 -2.98 -28.06
CA PRO A 93 16.77 -2.52 -26.69
C PRO A 93 15.82 -1.31 -26.71
N GLY A 94 14.69 -1.46 -26.03
CA GLY A 94 13.72 -0.37 -25.88
C GLY A 94 14.31 0.79 -25.10
N LEU A 95 13.63 1.95 -25.14
CA LEU A 95 13.96 3.11 -24.31
C LEU A 95 14.10 2.68 -22.84
N GLN A 96 15.26 2.93 -22.25
CA GLN A 96 15.55 2.62 -20.85
C GLN A 96 15.28 3.85 -19.98
N LEU A 97 14.49 3.65 -18.94
CA LEU A 97 14.03 4.68 -18.05
C LEU A 97 14.48 4.37 -16.62
N SER A 98 14.89 5.39 -15.88
CA SER A 98 15.04 5.29 -14.43
C SER A 98 13.66 5.00 -13.83
N THR A 99 13.51 3.84 -13.20
CA THR A 99 12.19 3.30 -12.80
C THR A 99 11.46 4.23 -11.85
N ALA A 100 12.16 4.77 -10.85
CA ALA A 100 11.57 5.68 -9.88
C ALA A 100 11.18 7.03 -10.50
N ARG A 101 12.01 7.61 -11.37
CA ARG A 101 11.64 8.84 -12.10
C ARG A 101 10.45 8.62 -13.02
N ALA A 102 10.40 7.46 -13.69
CA ALA A 102 9.31 7.11 -14.58
C ALA A 102 7.99 6.90 -13.81
N LEU A 103 8.03 6.23 -12.65
CA LEU A 103 6.87 6.07 -11.78
C LEU A 103 6.36 7.42 -11.28
N ALA A 104 7.24 8.28 -10.76
CA ALA A 104 6.87 9.63 -10.32
C ALA A 104 6.17 10.41 -11.44
N ARG A 105 6.72 10.35 -12.66
CA ARG A 105 6.15 11.02 -13.83
C ARG A 105 4.78 10.45 -14.22
N VAL A 106 4.55 9.15 -14.04
CA VAL A 106 3.22 8.55 -14.27
C VAL A 106 2.19 9.06 -13.25
N TYR A 107 2.56 9.19 -11.98
CA TYR A 107 1.66 9.76 -10.97
C TYR A 107 1.33 11.22 -11.25
N GLU A 108 2.26 12.00 -11.79
CA GLU A 108 2.00 13.38 -12.22
C GLU A 108 1.03 13.45 -13.42
N LEU A 109 1.23 12.59 -14.42
CA LEU A 109 0.39 12.55 -15.63
C LEU A 109 -0.98 11.92 -15.39
N TRP A 110 -1.10 11.13 -14.32
CA TRP A 110 -2.31 10.38 -14.01
C TRP A 110 -2.56 10.40 -12.50
N PRO A 111 -3.00 11.56 -11.95
CA PRO A 111 -3.17 11.75 -10.51
C PRO A 111 -4.21 10.80 -9.91
N PHE A 112 -5.18 10.33 -10.70
CA PHE A 112 -6.19 9.35 -10.27
C PHE A 112 -5.62 7.98 -9.85
N LEU A 113 -4.33 7.71 -10.09
CA LEU A 113 -3.63 6.54 -9.55
C LEU A 113 -3.26 6.70 -8.08
N ALA A 114 -3.07 7.93 -7.58
CA ALA A 114 -2.73 8.19 -6.18
C ALA A 114 -3.91 7.95 -5.23
N ASP A 115 -5.13 8.07 -5.75
CA ASP A 115 -6.38 7.78 -5.02
C ASP A 115 -6.78 6.30 -5.10
N SER A 116 -5.92 5.44 -5.66
CA SER A 116 -6.18 4.00 -5.72
C SER A 116 -6.17 3.42 -4.30
N ASP A 117 -7.29 2.86 -3.86
CA ASP A 117 -7.44 2.23 -2.56
C ASP A 117 -6.39 1.12 -2.40
N ASN A 118 -5.36 1.39 -1.58
CA ASN A 118 -4.23 0.48 -1.33
C ASN A 118 -4.72 -0.90 -0.87
N GLN A 119 -5.91 -0.97 -0.24
CA GLN A 119 -6.55 -2.21 0.15
C GLN A 119 -6.93 -3.09 -1.05
N ALA A 120 -7.54 -2.50 -2.08
CA ALA A 120 -7.98 -3.21 -3.29
C ALA A 120 -6.78 -3.71 -4.12
N VAL A 121 -5.66 -2.98 -4.08
CA VAL A 121 -4.39 -3.38 -4.69
C VAL A 121 -3.84 -4.63 -4.00
N VAL A 122 -3.76 -4.61 -2.66
CA VAL A 122 -3.26 -5.75 -1.88
C VAL A 122 -4.15 -6.98 -2.11
N GLU A 123 -5.47 -6.82 -2.10
CA GLU A 123 -6.40 -7.92 -2.40
C GLU A 123 -6.19 -8.52 -3.80
N LEU A 124 -5.92 -7.68 -4.80
CA LEU A 124 -5.69 -8.12 -6.17
C LEU A 124 -4.32 -8.82 -6.34
N VAL A 125 -3.29 -8.33 -5.65
CA VAL A 125 -1.98 -8.98 -5.58
C VAL A 125 -2.09 -10.34 -4.88
N VAL A 126 -2.77 -10.39 -3.74
CA VAL A 126 -3.02 -11.63 -2.98
C VAL A 126 -3.80 -12.63 -3.83
N ALA A 127 -4.87 -12.20 -4.52
CA ALA A 127 -5.65 -13.05 -5.41
C ALA A 127 -4.79 -13.62 -6.56
N ARG A 128 -3.97 -12.79 -7.20
CA ARG A 128 -3.07 -13.21 -8.28
C ARG A 128 -2.00 -14.20 -7.81
N THR A 129 -1.47 -13.98 -6.60
CA THR A 129 -0.47 -14.87 -5.99
C THR A 129 -1.11 -16.21 -5.63
N ALA A 130 -2.33 -16.19 -5.09
CA ALA A 130 -3.13 -17.39 -4.84
C ALA A 130 -3.42 -18.18 -6.13
N ASP A 131 -3.74 -17.50 -7.23
CA ASP A 131 -3.97 -18.15 -8.52
C ASP A 131 -2.68 -18.71 -9.14
N HIS A 132 -1.54 -18.03 -8.97
CA HIS A 132 -0.25 -18.58 -9.39
C HIS A 132 0.15 -19.81 -8.57
N LEU A 133 -0.10 -19.81 -7.25
CA LEU A 133 0.11 -20.97 -6.39
C LEU A 133 -0.81 -22.13 -6.77
N ARG A 134 -2.10 -21.86 -7.03
CA ARG A 134 -3.05 -22.88 -7.51
C ARG A 134 -2.63 -23.45 -8.86
N SER A 135 -2.17 -22.61 -9.77
CA SER A 135 -1.71 -23.04 -11.09
C SER A 135 -0.42 -23.88 -11.00
N ALA A 136 0.53 -23.48 -10.15
CA ALA A 136 1.75 -24.23 -9.88
C ALA A 136 1.47 -25.59 -9.21
N LEU A 137 0.57 -25.62 -8.22
CA LEU A 137 0.09 -26.86 -7.60
C LEU A 137 -0.62 -27.77 -8.61
N GLY A 138 -1.49 -27.21 -9.46
CA GLY A 138 -2.15 -27.96 -10.53
C GLY A 138 -1.16 -28.57 -11.53
N GLN A 139 -0.10 -27.83 -11.88
CA GLN A 139 0.96 -28.35 -12.74
C GLN A 139 1.81 -29.43 -12.04
N ALA A 140 2.06 -29.30 -10.73
CA ALA A 140 2.76 -30.31 -9.94
C ALA A 140 1.94 -31.63 -9.81
N ILE A 141 0.61 -31.54 -9.73
CA ILE A 141 -0.29 -32.70 -9.67
C ILE A 141 -0.39 -33.41 -11.05
N VAL A 142 -0.36 -32.64 -12.14
CA VAL A 142 -0.45 -33.18 -13.51
C VAL A 142 0.90 -33.69 -14.05
N ALA A 143 2.03 -33.24 -13.49
CA ALA A 143 3.37 -33.71 -13.84
C ALA A 143 3.74 -35.09 -13.26
N THR A 144 2.75 -35.94 -12.95
CA THR A 144 2.93 -37.36 -12.66
C THR A 144 2.66 -38.16 -13.95
N PRO A 145 3.66 -38.47 -14.78
CA PRO A 145 3.46 -39.33 -15.94
C PRO A 145 3.25 -40.79 -15.49
N PRO A 146 2.30 -41.54 -16.05
CA PRO A 146 2.36 -42.99 -15.99
C PRO A 146 3.37 -43.45 -17.04
N ALA A 147 4.56 -43.87 -16.61
CA ALA A 147 5.50 -44.57 -17.48
C ALA A 147 5.91 -45.92 -16.84
N PRO A 148 6.00 -46.98 -17.67
CA PRO A 148 6.09 -48.37 -17.22
C PRO A 148 7.47 -48.72 -16.68
N ALA A 149 7.49 -49.82 -15.91
CA ALA A 149 8.63 -50.39 -15.20
C ALA A 149 9.95 -50.40 -15.99
N SER A 150 11.00 -49.87 -15.36
CA SER A 150 12.38 -50.35 -15.45
C SER A 150 13.16 -49.85 -14.25
N SER A 151 13.70 -50.79 -13.49
CA SER A 151 14.46 -50.64 -12.26
C SER A 151 15.75 -49.85 -12.44
N ASP A 152 15.95 -48.79 -11.66
CA ASP A 152 17.25 -48.54 -11.03
C ASP A 152 17.12 -47.67 -9.77
N GLY A 153 17.99 -47.92 -8.79
CA GLY A 153 17.87 -47.45 -7.41
C GLY A 153 17.92 -45.93 -7.22
N GLY A 154 16.97 -45.39 -6.46
CA GLY A 154 16.96 -44.00 -5.99
C GLY A 154 15.90 -43.80 -4.91
N VAL A 155 16.35 -43.42 -3.72
CA VAL A 155 15.61 -43.32 -2.44
C VAL A 155 14.21 -42.67 -2.59
N PRO A 156 13.10 -43.34 -2.20
CA PRO A 156 11.74 -42.78 -2.29
C PRO A 156 11.38 -41.78 -1.18
N GLY A 157 12.33 -41.45 -0.28
CA GLY A 157 12.10 -40.57 0.87
C GLY A 157 12.15 -39.06 0.58
N ALA A 158 12.73 -38.62 -0.55
CA ALA A 158 12.95 -37.20 -0.81
C ALA A 158 11.66 -36.44 -1.19
N GLY A 159 10.70 -37.09 -1.87
CA GLY A 159 9.45 -36.47 -2.30
C GLY A 159 8.44 -36.24 -1.16
N VAL A 160 8.39 -37.18 -0.20
CA VAL A 160 7.50 -37.07 0.97
C VAL A 160 8.00 -36.01 1.95
N ALA A 161 9.32 -35.98 2.21
CA ALA A 161 9.93 -34.93 3.02
C ALA A 161 9.78 -33.53 2.40
N ALA A 162 9.86 -33.41 1.06
CA ALA A 162 9.62 -32.15 0.36
C ALA A 162 8.14 -31.71 0.47
N LEU A 163 7.19 -32.64 0.42
CA LEU A 163 5.77 -32.36 0.63
C LEU A 163 5.47 -31.90 2.08
N GLU A 164 6.02 -32.57 3.08
CA GLU A 164 5.91 -32.15 4.49
C GLU A 164 6.51 -30.77 4.72
N GLN A 165 7.62 -30.45 4.05
CA GLN A 165 8.26 -29.14 4.14
C GLN A 165 7.42 -28.04 3.47
N ILE A 166 6.74 -28.35 2.37
CA ILE A 166 5.78 -27.45 1.73
C ILE A 166 4.55 -27.24 2.63
N GLU A 167 4.03 -28.28 3.29
CA GLU A 167 2.91 -28.15 4.23
C GLU A 167 3.27 -27.27 5.43
N LEU A 168 4.47 -27.42 5.98
CA LEU A 168 5.00 -26.55 7.03
C LEU A 168 5.12 -25.10 6.58
N GLN A 169 5.61 -24.87 5.36
CA GLN A 169 5.70 -23.51 4.79
C GLN A 169 4.31 -22.90 4.54
N LEU A 170 3.33 -23.69 4.10
CA LEU A 170 1.95 -23.24 3.92
C LEU A 170 1.29 -22.91 5.26
N ALA A 171 1.55 -23.70 6.30
CA ALA A 171 1.05 -23.42 7.64
C ALA A 171 1.66 -22.13 8.23
N ALA A 172 2.96 -21.91 8.03
CA ALA A 172 3.63 -20.67 8.42
C ALA A 172 3.07 -19.46 7.66
N LEU A 173 2.90 -19.58 6.34
CA LEU A 173 2.31 -18.52 5.51
C LEU A 173 0.87 -18.19 5.93
N ALA A 174 0.06 -19.21 6.25
CA ALA A 174 -1.30 -19.01 6.73
C ALA A 174 -1.33 -18.27 8.09
N HIS A 175 -0.34 -18.54 8.95
CA HIS A 175 -0.18 -17.81 10.20
C HIS A 175 0.15 -16.34 9.96
N ASP A 176 1.10 -16.05 9.08
CA ASP A 176 1.53 -14.69 8.75
C ASP A 176 0.39 -13.88 8.10
N VAL A 177 -0.38 -14.49 7.19
CA VAL A 177 -1.56 -13.85 6.58
C VAL A 177 -2.62 -13.52 7.64
N ASN A 178 -2.82 -14.38 8.64
CA ASN A 178 -3.76 -14.11 9.72
C ASN A 178 -3.25 -13.04 10.70
N ALA A 179 -1.94 -12.92 10.90
CA ALA A 179 -1.35 -11.80 11.62
C ALA A 179 -1.56 -10.49 10.85
N LEU A 180 -1.25 -10.47 9.55
CA LEU A 180 -1.43 -9.31 8.69
C LEU A 180 -2.90 -8.84 8.64
N LYS A 181 -3.86 -9.77 8.55
CA LYS A 181 -5.29 -9.45 8.59
C LYS A 181 -5.69 -8.73 9.89
N ARG A 182 -5.11 -9.13 11.02
CA ARG A 182 -5.37 -8.49 12.32
C ARG A 182 -4.78 -7.08 12.37
N GLU A 183 -3.57 -6.89 11.88
CA GLU A 183 -2.96 -5.56 11.79
C GLU A 183 -3.75 -4.63 10.85
N VAL A 184 -4.16 -5.13 9.67
CA VAL A 184 -5.00 -4.36 8.73
C VAL A 184 -6.33 -3.97 9.38
N ALA A 185 -6.96 -4.85 10.15
CA ALA A 185 -8.18 -4.52 10.88
C ALA A 185 -7.93 -3.41 11.93
N GLN A 186 -6.79 -3.45 12.63
CA GLN A 186 -6.40 -2.39 13.58
C GLN A 186 -6.12 -1.05 12.88
N PHE A 187 -5.40 -1.06 11.76
CA PHE A 187 -5.16 0.15 10.96
C PHE A 187 -6.46 0.72 10.39
N THR A 188 -7.39 -0.14 9.97
CA THR A 188 -8.71 0.29 9.49
C THR A 188 -9.53 0.93 10.60
N ALA A 189 -9.50 0.38 11.81
CA ALA A 189 -10.15 0.98 12.98
C ALA A 189 -9.54 2.34 13.34
N LEU A 190 -8.20 2.45 13.29
CA LEU A 190 -7.49 3.71 13.55
C LEU A 190 -7.81 4.77 12.50
N ARG A 191 -7.84 4.38 11.21
CA ARG A 191 -8.26 5.24 10.10
C ARG A 191 -9.69 5.75 10.30
N ASN A 192 -10.63 4.87 10.62
CA ASN A 192 -12.03 5.27 10.83
C ASN A 192 -12.15 6.25 12.00
N ASN A 193 -11.39 6.04 13.09
CA ASN A 193 -11.34 7.00 14.20
C ASN A 193 -10.78 8.36 13.77
N LEU A 194 -9.72 8.36 12.95
CA LEU A 194 -9.12 9.60 12.45
C LEU A 194 -10.08 10.37 11.55
N ILE A 195 -10.80 9.67 10.66
CA ILE A 195 -11.84 10.25 9.79
C ILE A 195 -12.92 10.90 10.65
N THR A 196 -13.45 10.19 11.66
CA THR A 196 -14.48 10.77 12.54
C THR A 196 -13.96 12.01 13.27
N ARG A 197 -12.71 12.00 13.75
CA ARG A 197 -12.12 13.19 14.42
C ARG A 197 -11.91 14.36 13.47
N LEU A 198 -11.54 14.08 12.23
CA LEU A 198 -11.40 15.11 11.20
C LEU A 198 -12.76 15.69 10.82
N ASP A 199 -13.78 14.84 10.66
CA ASP A 199 -15.15 15.27 10.41
C ASP A 199 -15.68 16.15 11.55
N ASP A 200 -15.43 15.77 12.81
CA ASP A 200 -15.78 16.55 14.00
C ASP A 200 -15.03 17.90 14.03
N ALA A 201 -13.73 17.90 13.73
CA ALA A 201 -12.93 19.13 13.67
C ALA A 201 -13.40 20.07 12.55
N VAL A 202 -13.77 19.51 11.39
CA VAL A 202 -14.34 20.26 10.26
C VAL A 202 -15.73 20.80 10.62
N ALA A 203 -16.57 20.02 11.30
CA ALA A 203 -17.86 20.48 11.79
C ALA A 203 -17.69 21.64 12.77
N HIS A 204 -16.79 21.52 13.75
CA HIS A 204 -16.47 22.59 14.69
C HIS A 204 -15.90 23.85 14.01
N ALA A 205 -15.04 23.69 13.00
CA ALA A 205 -14.52 24.82 12.24
C ALA A 205 -15.62 25.51 11.42
N LYS A 206 -16.54 24.74 10.81
CA LYS A 206 -17.71 25.26 10.11
C LYS A 206 -18.65 26.00 11.06
N ASP A 207 -18.91 25.47 12.25
CA ASP A 207 -19.74 26.12 13.26
C ASP A 207 -19.10 27.43 13.76
N ALA A 208 -17.78 27.44 13.96
CA ALA A 208 -17.03 28.64 14.33
C ALA A 208 -17.04 29.71 13.23
N LEU A 209 -16.97 29.30 11.96
CA LEU A 209 -17.03 30.18 10.79
C LEU A 209 -18.46 30.66 10.48
N ALA A 210 -19.47 29.81 10.70
CA ALA A 210 -20.88 30.16 10.59
C ALA A 210 -21.35 31.03 11.76
N GLY A 211 -20.63 31.00 12.89
CA GLY A 211 -20.86 31.80 14.10
C GLY A 211 -20.60 33.32 13.97
N GLY A 212 -20.50 33.85 12.76
CA GLY A 212 -20.41 35.28 12.47
C GLY A 212 -21.76 36.00 12.40
N ARG A 213 -22.64 35.85 13.42
CA ARG A 213 -23.72 36.81 13.77
C ARG A 213 -24.50 36.35 15.03
N PRO A 214 -24.60 37.16 16.10
CA PRO A 214 -25.47 36.84 17.23
C PRO A 214 -26.91 37.22 16.85
N SER A 215 -27.69 36.25 16.40
CA SER A 215 -29.14 36.42 16.25
C SER A 215 -29.84 35.11 16.56
N GLY A 216 -30.30 34.97 17.80
CA GLY A 216 -31.16 33.89 18.25
C GLY A 216 -30.38 32.63 18.61
N VAL A 217 -30.36 32.30 19.90
CA VAL A 217 -29.93 31.00 20.40
C VAL A 217 -30.78 29.94 19.69
N ASP A 218 -30.14 29.06 18.93
CA ASP A 218 -30.81 27.97 18.21
C ASP A 218 -31.48 27.05 19.24
N PRO A 219 -32.81 26.94 19.26
CA PRO A 219 -33.55 26.19 20.28
C PRO A 219 -33.18 24.70 20.31
N LEU A 220 -32.65 24.15 19.22
CA LEU A 220 -32.15 22.77 19.18
C LEU A 220 -30.81 22.60 19.92
N VAL A 221 -29.97 23.64 19.89
CA VAL A 221 -28.70 23.65 20.63
C VAL A 221 -28.95 23.81 22.12
N GLU A 222 -29.91 24.66 22.51
CA GLU A 222 -30.31 24.81 23.92
C GLU A 222 -30.97 23.52 24.45
N ALA A 223 -31.86 22.90 23.68
CA ALA A 223 -32.47 21.62 24.06
C ALA A 223 -31.44 20.48 24.18
N ARG A 224 -30.42 20.46 23.31
CA ARG A 224 -29.31 19.50 23.42
C ARG A 224 -28.46 19.76 24.65
N ARG A 225 -28.15 21.02 24.93
CA ARG A 225 -27.39 21.45 26.12
C ARG A 225 -28.13 21.09 27.41
N ASP A 226 -29.44 21.31 27.48
CA ASP A 226 -30.27 20.95 28.62
C ASP A 226 -30.34 19.43 28.82
N ARG A 227 -30.47 18.67 27.74
CA ARG A 227 -30.45 17.20 27.81
C ARG A 227 -29.11 16.70 28.33
N ASP A 228 -28.01 17.20 27.80
CA ASP A 228 -26.66 16.75 28.19
C ASP A 228 -26.35 17.18 29.63
N MET A 229 -26.81 18.37 30.05
CA MET A 229 -26.73 18.85 31.42
C MET A 229 -27.61 18.02 32.39
N GLY A 230 -28.76 17.51 31.93
CA GLY A 230 -29.59 16.55 32.64
C GLY A 230 -28.90 15.19 32.86
N VAL A 231 -28.22 14.67 31.82
CA VAL A 231 -27.44 13.42 31.93
C VAL A 231 -26.27 13.60 32.90
N MET A 232 -25.55 14.72 32.84
CA MET A 232 -24.47 15.03 33.79
C MET A 232 -24.98 15.14 35.22
N LYS A 233 -26.16 15.74 35.44
CA LYS A 233 -26.78 15.78 36.79
C LYS A 233 -27.15 14.38 37.29
N SER A 234 -27.72 13.53 36.44
CA SER A 234 -28.06 12.14 36.81
C SER A 234 -26.80 11.37 37.22
N THR A 235 -25.78 11.38 36.37
CA THR A 235 -24.52 10.65 36.62
C THR A 235 -23.78 11.16 37.86
N LEU A 236 -23.72 12.48 38.07
CA LEU A 236 -23.13 13.04 39.31
C LEU A 236 -23.95 12.66 40.55
N SER A 237 -25.28 12.61 40.47
CA SER A 237 -26.12 12.16 41.59
C SER A 237 -25.96 10.67 41.90
N GLU A 238 -25.78 9.83 40.88
CA GLU A 238 -25.49 8.41 41.01
C GLU A 238 -24.10 8.18 41.63
N ILE A 239 -23.09 8.96 41.21
CA ILE A 239 -21.75 8.91 41.81
C ILE A 239 -21.79 9.34 43.27
N LEU A 240 -22.48 10.45 43.59
CA LEU A 240 -22.61 10.92 44.97
C LEU A 240 -23.33 9.91 45.86
N THR A 241 -24.40 9.29 45.38
CA THR A 241 -25.11 8.24 46.15
C THR A 241 -24.26 6.98 46.31
N ALA A 242 -23.47 6.60 45.30
CA ALA A 242 -22.51 5.50 45.42
C ALA A 242 -21.41 5.81 46.45
N LEU A 243 -20.86 7.03 46.44
CA LEU A 243 -19.86 7.47 47.43
C LEU A 243 -20.44 7.48 48.85
N GLN A 244 -21.65 7.99 49.04
CA GLN A 244 -22.34 7.98 50.33
C GLN A 244 -22.59 6.56 50.86
N ARG A 245 -22.89 5.59 49.98
CA ARG A 245 -22.99 4.17 50.38
C ARG A 245 -21.65 3.62 50.83
N ILE A 246 -20.58 3.89 50.08
CA ILE A 246 -19.22 3.45 50.43
C ILE A 246 -18.78 4.05 51.77
N GLU A 247 -19.06 5.34 52.01
CA GLU A 247 -18.77 5.99 53.29
C GLU A 247 -19.60 5.40 54.44
N ALA A 248 -20.89 5.14 54.22
CA ALA A 248 -21.76 4.52 55.22
C ALA A 248 -21.35 3.08 55.55
N ASP A 249 -20.90 2.31 54.57
CA ASP A 249 -20.39 0.94 54.78
C ASP A 249 -19.04 0.96 55.49
N ARG A 250 -18.18 1.94 55.20
CA ARG A 250 -16.90 2.16 55.88
C ARG A 250 -17.06 2.63 57.33
N ALA A 251 -18.12 3.37 57.65
CA ALA A 251 -18.43 3.80 59.01
C ALA A 251 -19.07 2.71 59.88
N ARG A 252 -19.51 1.58 59.29
CA ARG A 252 -20.06 0.41 59.99
C ARG A 252 -19.04 -0.69 60.25
N GLN A 253 -17.83 -0.58 59.68
CA GLN A 253 -16.67 -1.41 59.97
C GLN A 253 -15.83 -0.78 61.08
#